data_AF-Q0P076-F1
#
_entry.id   AF-Q0P076-F1
#
_cell.length_a   1.000
_cell.length_b   1.000
_cell.length_c   1.000
_cell.angle_alpha   90.00
_cell.angle_beta   90.00
_cell.angle_gamma   90.00
#
_symmetry.space_group_name_H-M   'P 1'
#
loop_
_entity.id
_entity.type
_entity.pdbx_description
1 polymer ?
#
loop_
_entity_poly.entity_id
_entity_poly.type
_entity_poly.pdbx_seq_one_letter_code
_entity_poly.pdbx_strand_id
1 'polypeptide(L)' 'KAVKNSPFPRSYYRCTNSKCTVKKRVERSSEDPTIVIT' A
#
# COMPACT_ATOMS: atom_id res chain seq x y z
N LYS A 1 3.16 0.44 7.51
CA LYS A 1 3.56 1.74 8.09
C LYS A 1 2.31 2.56 8.36
N ALA A 2 2.15 3.15 9.55
CA ALA A 2 1.01 4.02 9.84
C ALA A 2 0.96 5.22 8.88
N VAL A 3 -0.25 5.66 8.53
CA VAL A 3 -0.51 6.80 7.64
C VAL A 3 -1.18 7.90 8.46
N LYS A 4 -0.72 9.14 8.31
CA LYS A 4 -1.33 10.27 9.00
C LYS A 4 -2.77 10.44 8.51
N ASN A 5 -3.70 10.59 9.44
CA ASN A 5 -5.15 10.75 9.17
C ASN A 5 -5.84 9.53 8.53
N SER A 6 -5.26 8.34 8.60
CA SER A 6 -5.95 7.11 8.18
C SER A 6 -5.90 6.06 9.29
N PRO A 7 -7.03 5.38 9.57
CA PRO A 7 -7.04 4.23 10.47
C PRO A 7 -6.35 3.00 9.86
N PHE A 8 -6.07 3.03 8.54
CA PHE A 8 -5.49 1.90 7.83
C PHE A 8 -3.97 2.05 7.64
N PRO A 9 -3.20 0.97 7.83
CA PRO A 9 -1.76 0.99 7.56
C PRO A 9 -1.47 0.97 6.05
N ARG A 10 -0.36 1.59 5.66
CA ARG A 10 0.27 1.45 4.35
C ARG A 10 1.14 0.21 4.27
N SER A 11 0.96 -0.58 3.22
CA SER A 11 1.77 -1.75 2.91
C SER A 11 2.72 -1.49 1.75
N TYR A 12 3.89 -2.13 1.77
CA TYR A 12 4.88 -2.08 0.71
C TYR A 12 5.16 -3.50 0.25
N TYR A 13 5.04 -3.74 -1.04
CA TYR A 13 5.31 -5.03 -1.65
C TYR A 13 6.52 -4.93 -2.55
N ARG A 14 7.33 -5.98 -2.55
CA ARG A 14 8.40 -6.17 -3.53
C ARG A 14 7.99 -7.29 -4.47
N CYS A 15 8.34 -7.11 -5.73
CA CYS A 15 8.23 -8.17 -6.73
C CYS A 15 9.02 -9.40 -6.28
N THR A 16 8.43 -10.58 -6.39
CA THR A 16 9.06 -11.85 -5.96
C THR A 16 9.93 -12.47 -7.05
N ASN A 17 9.84 -11.99 -8.29
CA ASN A 17 10.63 -12.51 -9.40
C ASN A 17 12.12 -12.12 -9.25
N SER A 18 13.01 -13.07 -9.57
CA SER A 18 14.46 -12.84 -9.58
C SER A 18 14.81 -11.67 -10.50
N LYS A 19 15.73 -10.80 -10.04
CA LYS A 19 16.16 -9.56 -10.73
C LYS A 19 15.09 -8.48 -10.89
N CYS A 20 13.89 -8.66 -10.35
CA CYS A 20 12.83 -7.66 -10.40
C CYS A 20 13.03 -6.58 -9.31
N THR A 21 13.23 -5.33 -9.71
CA THR A 21 13.45 -4.20 -8.79
C THR A 21 12.16 -3.46 -8.42
N VAL A 22 11.02 -3.90 -8.96
CA VAL A 22 9.72 -3.26 -8.80
C VAL A 22 9.26 -3.31 -7.35
N LYS A 23 8.76 -2.16 -6.88
CA LYS A 23 8.14 -1.99 -5.57
C LYS A 23 6.76 -1.39 -5.78
N LYS A 24 5.77 -1.89 -5.04
CA LYS A 24 4.40 -1.38 -5.04
C LYS A 24 4.05 -0.86 -3.66
N ARG A 25 3.33 0.26 -3.60
CA ARG A 25 2.68 0.72 -2.37
C ARG A 25 1.21 0.35 -2.44
N VAL A 26 0.63 0.05 -1.29
CA VAL A 26 -0.81 -0.20 -1.17
C VAL A 26 -1.32 0.48 0.09
N GLU A 27 -2.36 1.28 -0.07
CA GLU A 27 -3.04 2.04 0.97
C GLU A 27 -4.55 1.85 0.80
N ARG A 28 -5.32 2.06 1.86
CA ARG A 28 -6.78 2.17 1.76
C ARG A 28 -7.18 3.62 1.93
N SER A 29 -8.22 4.05 1.22
CA SER A 29 -8.79 5.38 1.42
C SER A 29 -9.28 5.50 2.86
N SER A 30 -9.02 6.67 3.46
CA SER A 30 -9.54 7.03 4.79
C SER A 30 -11.02 7.41 4.74
N GLU A 31 -11.51 7.85 3.57
CA GLU A 31 -12.90 8.26 3.37
C GLU A 31 -13.79 7.06 3.03
N ASP A 32 -13.28 6.13 2.22
CA ASP A 32 -13.99 4.92 1.82
C ASP A 32 -13.07 3.68 1.94
N PRO A 33 -13.26 2.84 2.97
CA PRO A 33 -12.46 1.63 3.19
C PRO A 33 -12.53 0.60 2.07
N THR A 34 -13.51 0.68 1.18
CA THR A 34 -13.65 -0.23 0.03
C THR A 34 -12.68 0.12 -1.09
N ILE A 35 -12.17 1.36 -1.11
CA ILE A 35 -11.26 1.85 -2.14
C ILE A 35 -9.81 1.57 -1.74
N VAL A 36 -9.10 0.89 -2.64
CA VAL A 36 -7.67 0.61 -2.53
C VAL A 36 -6.89 1.58 -3.42
N ILE A 37 -5.90 2.25 -2.83
CA ILE A 37 -5.00 3.20 -3.49
C ILE A 37 -3.64 2.50 -3.68
N THR A 38 -3.09 2.49 -4.90
CA THR A 38 -1.85 1.76 -5.22
C THR A 38 -0.84 2.56 -6.02
#